data_AF-T0YTP5-F1
#
_entry.id   AF-T0YTP5-F1
#
_cell.length_a   1.000
_cell.length_b   1.000
_cell.length_c   1.000
_cell.angle_alpha   90.00
_cell.angle_beta   90.00
_cell.angle_gamma   90.00
#
_symmetry.space_group_name_H-M   'P 1'
#
loop_
_entity.id
_entity.type
_entity.pdbx_description
1 polymer ?
#
loop_
_entity_poly.entity_id
_entity_poly.type
_entity_poly.pdbx_seq_one_letter_code
_entity_poly.pdbx_strand_id
1 'polypeptide(L)'
;MNLWHVSAVLLWALALSAIIWFALDRSIIRRQRRRHRKVANVRYFQGLQYLLDEQPDEALTVFLKLADENPEIIEIQLAVARLFRRKGELERSIRMHQNLVARTHLDRA
;
A
#
# COMPACT_ATOMS: atom_id res chain seq x y z
N MET A 1 26.04 -48.44 -0.76
CA MET A 1 25.16 -47.26 -0.71
C MET A 1 25.05 -46.73 -2.13
N ASN A 2 23.93 -46.95 -2.81
CA ASN A 2 23.85 -46.72 -4.25
C ASN A 2 23.96 -45.22 -4.55
N LEU A 3 24.88 -44.85 -5.46
CA LEU A 3 25.14 -43.46 -5.87
C LEU A 3 23.86 -42.75 -6.34
N TRP A 4 22.92 -43.52 -6.90
CA TRP A 4 21.58 -43.10 -7.31
C TRP A 4 20.69 -42.59 -6.18
N HIS A 5 20.80 -43.17 -4.97
CA HIS A 5 20.03 -42.69 -3.83
C HIS A 5 20.61 -41.38 -3.28
N VAL A 6 21.94 -41.25 -3.28
CA VAL A 6 22.62 -40.05 -2.79
C VAL A 6 22.31 -38.85 -3.68
N SER A 7 22.33 -39.03 -5.01
CA SER A 7 21.97 -37.97 -5.96
C SER A 7 20.48 -37.58 -5.87
N ALA A 8 19.58 -38.56 -5.71
CA ALA A 8 18.15 -38.27 -5.54
C ALA A 8 17.88 -37.45 -4.28
N VAL A 9 18.48 -37.79 -3.14
CA VAL A 9 18.30 -37.05 -1.88
C VAL A 9 18.80 -35.61 -2.00
N LEU A 10 19.93 -35.38 -2.68
CA LEU A 10 20.47 -34.03 -2.91
C LEU A 10 19.53 -33.17 -3.77
N LEU A 11 18.95 -33.75 -4.83
CA LEU A 11 17.98 -33.04 -5.67
C LEU A 11 16.70 -32.69 -4.91
N TRP A 12 16.17 -33.61 -4.11
CA TRP A 12 15.01 -33.34 -3.27
C TRP A 12 15.30 -32.26 -2.20
N ALA A 13 16.49 -32.30 -1.59
CA ALA A 13 16.89 -31.29 -0.61
C ALA A 13 16.99 -29.88 -1.23
N LEU A 14 17.54 -29.77 -2.44
CA LEU A 14 17.61 -28.50 -3.18
C LEU A 14 16.22 -28.00 -3.61
N ALA A 15 15.33 -28.89 -4.06
CA ALA A 15 13.97 -28.52 -4.42
C ALA A 15 13.20 -27.98 -3.20
N LEU A 16 13.31 -28.65 -2.05
CA LEU A 16 12.66 -28.23 -0.82
C LEU A 16 13.20 -26.89 -0.31
N SER A 17 14.52 -26.67 -0.33
CA SER A 17 15.10 -25.39 0.11
C SER A 17 14.65 -24.22 -0.77
N ALA A 18 14.55 -24.43 -2.09
CA ALA A 18 14.05 -23.42 -3.03
C ALA A 18 12.57 -23.07 -2.76
N ILE A 19 11.72 -24.08 -2.50
CA ILE A 19 10.31 -23.89 -2.17
C ILE A 19 10.16 -23.10 -0.87
N ILE A 20 10.94 -23.45 0.17
CA ILE A 20 10.91 -22.78 1.47
C ILE A 20 11.36 -21.32 1.33
N TRP A 21 12.44 -21.06 0.59
CA TRP A 21 12.95 -19.69 0.38
C TRP A 21 11.93 -18.82 -0.36
N PHE A 22 11.32 -19.34 -1.44
CA PHE A 22 10.29 -18.65 -2.21
C PHE A 22 9.01 -18.37 -1.39
N ALA A 23 8.60 -19.32 -0.55
CA ALA A 23 7.46 -19.15 0.34
C ALA A 23 7.74 -18.09 1.43
N LEU A 24 8.95 -18.11 2.00
CA LEU A 24 9.34 -17.19 3.06
C LEU A 24 9.44 -15.75 2.53
N ASP A 25 10.12 -15.55 1.39
CA ASP A 25 10.27 -14.24 0.73
C ASP A 25 8.90 -13.59 0.44
N ARG A 26 8.00 -14.34 -0.20
CA ARG A 26 6.64 -13.85 -0.46
C ARG A 26 5.83 -13.61 0.82
N SER A 27 6.03 -14.40 1.87
CA SER A 27 5.27 -14.25 3.12
C SER A 27 5.73 -13.04 3.94
N ILE A 28 7.03 -12.72 3.93
CA ILE A 28 7.60 -11.58 4.68
C ILE A 28 7.11 -10.27 4.07
N ILE A 29 7.22 -10.13 2.73
CA ILE A 29 6.75 -8.94 2.01
C ILE A 29 5.23 -8.76 2.21
N ARG A 30 4.45 -9.83 2.16
CA ARG A 30 3.00 -9.79 2.40
C ARG A 30 2.66 -9.41 3.85
N ARG A 31 3.41 -9.90 4.84
CA ARG A 31 3.19 -9.56 6.26
C ARG A 31 3.49 -8.09 6.54
N GLN A 32 4.58 -7.55 5.97
CA GLN A 32 4.89 -6.12 6.08
C GLN A 32 3.80 -5.26 5.45
N ARG A 33 3.40 -5.54 4.20
CA ARG A 33 2.29 -4.82 3.55
C ARG A 33 0.99 -4.88 4.35
N ARG A 34 0.64 -6.03 4.93
CA ARG A 34 -0.54 -6.17 5.80
C ARG A 34 -0.44 -5.32 7.08
N ARG A 35 0.73 -5.24 7.71
CA ARG A 35 0.95 -4.40 8.90
C ARG A 35 0.86 -2.91 8.54
N HIS A 36 1.53 -2.47 7.48
CA HIS A 36 1.44 -1.09 6.99
C HIS A 36 -0.01 -0.69 6.66
N ARG A 37 -0.75 -1.55 5.95
CA ARG A 37 -2.16 -1.32 5.63
C ARG A 37 -3.06 -1.23 6.87
N LYS A 38 -2.78 -2.01 7.93
CA LYS A 38 -3.49 -1.89 9.22
C LYS A 38 -3.22 -0.53 9.90
N VAL A 39 -1.97 -0.07 9.92
CA VAL A 39 -1.62 1.23 10.52
C VAL A 39 -2.19 2.40 9.70
N ALA A 40 -2.17 2.30 8.37
CA ALA A 40 -2.83 3.26 7.49
C ALA A 40 -4.35 3.31 7.74
N ASN A 41 -5.01 2.17 7.94
CA ASN A 41 -6.44 2.13 8.27
C ASN A 41 -6.78 2.84 9.59
N VAL A 42 -5.99 2.63 10.66
CA VAL A 42 -6.25 3.30 11.96
C VAL A 42 -6.20 4.82 11.81
N ARG A 43 -5.16 5.35 11.17
CA ARG A 43 -5.01 6.79 10.93
C ARG A 43 -6.04 7.31 9.92
N TYR A 44 -6.48 6.50 8.97
CA TYR A 44 -7.56 6.86 8.04
C TYR A 44 -8.87 7.10 8.81
N PHE A 45 -9.21 6.22 9.76
CA PHE A 45 -10.37 6.41 10.63
C PHE A 45 -10.23 7.66 11.50
N GLN A 46 -9.02 7.97 11.99
CA GLN A 46 -8.78 9.24 12.69
C GLN A 46 -9.05 10.46 11.80
N GLY A 47 -8.58 10.45 10.55
CA GLY A 47 -8.88 11.51 9.59
C GLY A 47 -10.37 11.65 9.32
N LEU A 48 -11.10 10.53 9.24
CA LEU A 48 -12.55 10.53 9.07
C LEU A 48 -13.28 11.07 10.31
N GLN A 49 -12.80 10.74 11.51
CA GLN A 49 -13.34 11.28 12.75
C GLN A 49 -13.24 12.81 12.77
N TYR A 50 -12.10 13.39 12.39
CA TYR A 50 -11.98 14.83 12.26
C TYR A 50 -12.98 15.43 11.27
N LEU A 51 -13.29 14.74 10.17
CA LEU A 51 -14.35 15.20 9.25
C LEU A 51 -15.75 15.17 9.87
N LEU A 52 -16.03 14.19 10.74
CA LEU A 52 -17.30 14.10 11.47
C LEU A 52 -17.40 15.17 12.55
N ASP A 53 -16.29 15.53 13.17
CA ASP A 53 -16.18 16.57 14.19
C ASP A 53 -16.06 17.99 13.58
N GLU A 54 -16.30 18.13 12.26
CA GLU A 54 -16.21 19.39 11.50
C GLU A 54 -14.83 20.08 11.59
N GLN A 55 -13.76 19.28 11.67
CA GLN A 55 -12.35 19.68 11.73
C GLN A 55 -11.60 19.31 10.42
N PRO A 56 -11.91 19.99 9.29
CA PRO A 56 -11.38 19.60 7.98
C PRO A 56 -9.88 19.88 7.81
N ASP A 57 -9.30 20.80 8.57
CA ASP A 57 -7.88 21.18 8.47
C ASP A 57 -6.98 20.15 9.16
N GLU A 58 -7.41 19.65 10.31
CA GLU A 58 -6.80 18.53 11.04
C GLU A 58 -6.93 17.24 10.21
N ALA A 59 -8.11 16.99 9.65
CA ALA A 59 -8.33 15.88 8.74
C ALA A 59 -7.39 15.94 7.54
N LEU A 60 -7.25 17.11 6.91
CA LEU A 60 -6.34 17.31 5.78
C LEU A 60 -4.89 16.98 6.15
N THR A 61 -4.44 17.43 7.32
CA THR A 61 -3.08 17.14 7.80
C THR A 61 -2.83 15.64 7.95
N VAL A 62 -3.77 14.91 8.56
CA VAL A 62 -3.67 13.45 8.72
C VAL A 62 -3.68 12.74 7.36
N PHE A 63 -4.58 13.15 6.46
CA PHE A 63 -4.68 12.54 5.13
C PHE A 63 -3.48 12.84 4.23
N LEU A 64 -2.88 14.04 4.31
CA LEU A 64 -1.65 14.36 3.58
C LEU A 64 -0.49 13.46 4.03
N LYS A 65 -0.27 13.32 5.34
CA LYS A 65 0.76 12.44 5.88
C LYS A 65 0.55 10.98 5.44
N LEU A 66 -0.70 10.53 5.46
CA LEU A 66 -1.06 9.20 4.99
C LEU A 66 -0.85 9.00 3.49
N ALA A 67 -1.14 10.01 2.68
CA ALA A 67 -0.99 10.01 1.23
C ALA A 67 0.49 9.94 0.82
N ASP A 68 1.36 10.63 1.55
CA ASP A 68 2.81 10.61 1.34
C ASP A 68 3.42 9.27 1.73
N GLU A 69 2.98 8.68 2.84
CA GLU A 69 3.49 7.39 3.32
C GLU A 69 2.95 6.18 2.51
N ASN A 70 1.78 6.31 1.88
CA ASN A 70 1.09 5.21 1.18
C ASN A 70 0.59 5.70 -0.20
N PRO A 71 1.49 6.06 -1.14
CA PRO A 71 1.13 6.64 -2.44
C PRO A 71 0.27 5.72 -3.32
N GLU A 72 0.21 4.43 -3.00
CA GLU A 72 -0.57 3.40 -3.68
C GLU A 72 -2.05 3.34 -3.22
N ILE A 73 -2.40 3.95 -2.08
CA ILE A 73 -3.77 3.91 -1.56
C ILE A 73 -4.60 5.04 -2.17
N ILE A 74 -5.32 4.69 -3.23
CA ILE A 74 -6.16 5.60 -4.03
C ILE A 74 -7.20 6.33 -3.17
N GLU A 75 -7.81 5.66 -2.20
CA GLU A 75 -8.85 6.23 -1.34
C GLU A 75 -8.36 7.42 -0.52
N ILE A 76 -7.09 7.40 -0.08
CA ILE A 76 -6.47 8.49 0.68
C ILE A 76 -6.20 9.68 -0.24
N GLN A 77 -5.67 9.44 -1.44
CA GLN A 77 -5.45 10.48 -2.46
C GLN A 77 -6.77 11.18 -2.83
N LEU A 78 -7.86 10.41 -2.99
CA LEU A 78 -9.19 10.96 -3.25
C LEU A 78 -9.76 11.74 -2.06
N ALA A 79 -9.45 11.36 -0.81
CA ALA A 79 -9.84 12.11 0.37
C ALA A 79 -9.14 13.48 0.42
N VAL A 80 -7.83 13.53 0.18
CA VAL A 80 -7.05 14.78 0.10
C VAL A 80 -7.60 15.69 -1.00
N ALA A 81 -7.81 15.17 -2.21
CA ALA A 81 -8.35 15.95 -3.32
C ALA A 81 -9.75 16.53 -3.01
N ARG A 82 -10.62 15.75 -2.36
CA ARG A 82 -11.94 16.23 -1.91
C ARG A 82 -11.81 17.37 -0.89
N LEU A 83 -10.84 17.32 0.01
CA LEU A 83 -10.60 18.38 0.99
C LEU A 83 -10.06 19.66 0.34
N PHE A 84 -9.16 19.54 -0.64
CA PHE A 84 -8.72 20.70 -1.42
C PHE A 84 -9.88 21.42 -2.12
N ARG A 85 -10.86 20.68 -2.67
CA ARG A 85 -12.07 21.31 -3.23
C ARG A 85 -12.88 22.06 -2.18
N ARG A 86 -13.03 21.50 -0.97
CA ARG A 86 -13.77 22.16 0.13
C ARG A 86 -13.09 23.44 0.61
N LYS A 87 -11.76 23.50 0.55
CA LYS A 87 -10.97 24.71 0.89
C LYS A 87 -10.90 25.74 -0.24
N GLY A 88 -11.48 25.48 -1.41
CA GLY A 88 -11.38 26.35 -2.59
C GLY A 88 -10.07 26.18 -3.38
N GLU A 89 -9.22 25.22 -3.02
CA GLU A 89 -7.98 24.88 -3.73
C GLU A 89 -8.24 23.94 -4.92
N LEU A 90 -9.18 24.33 -5.79
CA LEU A 90 -9.69 23.50 -6.88
C LEU A 90 -8.58 23.01 -7.82
N GLU A 91 -7.63 23.88 -8.17
CA GLU A 91 -6.52 23.51 -9.05
C GLU A 91 -5.64 22.40 -8.49
N ARG A 92 -5.37 22.43 -7.17
CA ARG A 92 -4.59 21.38 -6.49
C ARG A 92 -5.34 20.05 -6.53
N SER A 93 -6.66 20.07 -6.32
CA SER A 93 -7.50 18.88 -6.48
C SER A 93 -7.48 18.32 -7.89
N ILE A 94 -7.57 19.18 -8.92
CA ILE A 94 -7.55 18.76 -10.32
C ILE A 94 -6.23 18.07 -10.66
N ARG A 95 -5.10 18.69 -10.27
CA ARG A 95 -3.76 18.11 -10.48
C ARG A 95 -3.62 16.75 -9.79
N MET A 96 -4.14 16.60 -8.57
CA MET A 96 -4.13 15.30 -7.89
C MET A 96 -4.95 14.24 -8.63
N HIS A 97 -6.14 14.57 -9.11
CA HIS A 97 -6.96 13.62 -9.89
C HIS A 97 -6.28 13.22 -11.21
N GLN A 98 -5.67 14.17 -11.92
CA GLN A 98 -4.91 13.90 -13.15
C GLN A 98 -3.72 12.96 -12.89
N ASN A 99 -2.95 13.24 -11.84
CA ASN A 99 -1.83 12.39 -11.44
C ASN A 99 -2.27 10.96 -11.09
N LEU A 100 -3.43 10.83 -10.44
CA LEU A 100 -3.99 9.52 -10.09
C LEU A 100 -4.39 8.72 -11.33
N VAL A 101 -5.08 9.35 -12.29
CA VAL A 101 -5.45 8.72 -13.57
C VAL A 101 -4.22 8.30 -14.35
N ALA A 102 -3.21 9.17 -14.47
CA ALA A 102 -1.97 8.88 -15.18
C ALA A 102 -1.24 7.65 -14.59
N ARG A 103 -1.18 7.52 -13.26
CA ARG A 103 -0.59 6.35 -12.58
C ARG A 103 -1.35 5.07 -12.86
N THR A 104 -2.68 5.08 -12.80
CA THR A 104 -3.48 3.88 -13.08
C THR A 104 -3.34 3.38 -14.53
N HIS A 105 -3.00 4.27 -15.46
CA HIS A 105 -2.76 3.91 -16.85
C HIS A 105 -1.37 3.30 -17.05
N LEU A 106 -0.37 3.71 -16.26
CA LEU A 106 0.97 3.12 -16.26
C LEU A 106 1.00 1.73 -15.62
N ASP A 107 0.23 1.51 -14.53
CA ASP A 107 0.16 0.19 -13.86
C ASP A 107 -0.58 -0.89 -14.68
N ARG A 108 -1.33 -0.50 -15.72
CA ARG A 108 -2.09 -1.42 -16.60
C ARG A 108 -1.39 -1.73 -17.92
N ALA A 109 -0.28 -1.05 -18.23
CA ALA A 109 0.53 -1.26 -19.44
C ALA A 109 1.68 -2.24 -19.16
#